data_AF-A0A382K6K5-F1
#
_entry.id   AF-A0A382K6K5-F1
#
_cell.length_a   1.000
_cell.length_b   1.000
_cell.length_c   1.000
_cell.angle_alpha   90.00
_cell.angle_beta   90.00
_cell.angle_gamma   90.00
#
_symmetry.space_group_name_H-M   'P 1'
#
loop_
_entity.id
_entity.type
_entity.pdbx_description
1 polymer ?
#
loop_
_entity_poly.entity_id
_entity_poly.type
_entity_poly.pdbx_seq_one_letter_code
_entity_poly.pdbx_strand_id
1 'polypeptide(L)'
;MLYHAAAVLPGGFIGVDVFFVISGYVITASLQREWLSTGTIRFRKFYARRVRRLFPALALLTAVTVFASILLQSPNGPQQQTAKTAFGAIGIAANFVIFSSIGGYFSSFAENNPLLHIWSLSVEEQFFLVFPVAIAIGWTLARRRGTSKSVAAWIVAGGIAIPSILLSVAASYGLI
;
A
#
# COMPACT_ATOMS: atom_id res chain seq x y z
N MET A 1 4.69 -10.29 -10.66
CA MET A 1 4.94 -11.68 -11.10
C MET A 1 4.93 -11.80 -12.61
N LEU A 2 3.83 -11.47 -13.32
CA LEU A 2 3.76 -11.54 -14.80
C LEU A 2 4.68 -10.55 -15.56
N TYR A 3 5.15 -9.47 -14.93
CA TYR A 3 6.02 -8.46 -15.58
C TYR A 3 7.45 -8.97 -15.86
N HIS A 4 7.96 -9.92 -15.07
CA HIS A 4 9.30 -10.49 -15.26
C HIS A 4 9.29 -11.77 -16.13
N ALA A 5 8.11 -12.28 -16.47
CA ALA A 5 7.96 -13.34 -17.46
C ALA A 5 7.80 -12.67 -18.84
N ALA A 6 8.90 -12.60 -19.59
CA ALA A 6 9.07 -11.90 -20.87
C ALA A 6 7.82 -11.70 -21.75
N ALA A 7 7.72 -10.48 -22.32
CA ALA A 7 7.11 -10.13 -23.61
C ALA A 7 5.60 -10.31 -23.87
N VAL A 8 4.79 -10.86 -22.96
CA VAL A 8 3.36 -11.13 -23.28
C VAL A 8 2.41 -9.97 -22.95
N LEU A 9 2.69 -9.16 -21.92
CA LEU A 9 1.85 -8.01 -21.53
C LEU A 9 2.70 -6.84 -20.98
N PRO A 10 3.17 -5.90 -21.81
CA PRO A 10 3.75 -4.66 -21.32
C PRO A 10 2.68 -3.88 -20.53
N GLY A 11 2.94 -3.60 -19.25
CA GLY A 11 2.03 -2.80 -18.41
C GLY A 11 1.59 -3.40 -17.07
N GLY A 12 2.23 -4.46 -16.55
CA GLY A 12 1.89 -5.02 -15.23
C GLY A 12 1.88 -4.00 -14.06
N PHE A 13 2.57 -2.87 -14.21
CA PHE A 13 2.52 -1.73 -13.28
C PHE A 13 1.15 -1.03 -13.26
N ILE A 14 0.46 -0.93 -14.41
CA ILE A 14 -0.87 -0.30 -14.52
C ILE A 14 -1.88 -1.01 -13.60
N GLY A 15 -1.71 -2.32 -13.41
CA GLY A 15 -2.53 -3.09 -12.49
C GLY A 15 -2.48 -2.56 -11.05
N VAL A 16 -1.35 -2.01 -10.62
CA VAL A 16 -1.21 -1.41 -9.28
C VAL A 16 -2.06 -0.15 -9.17
N ASP A 17 -1.97 0.76 -10.15
CA ASP A 17 -2.74 2.00 -10.15
C ASP A 17 -4.25 1.75 -10.18
N VAL A 18 -4.69 0.87 -11.09
CA VAL A 18 -6.11 0.49 -11.20
C VAL A 18 -6.60 -0.13 -9.89
N PHE A 19 -5.78 -0.96 -9.25
CA PHE A 19 -6.11 -1.59 -7.99
C PHE A 19 -6.23 -0.58 -6.83
N PHE A 20 -5.38 0.45 -6.77
CA PHE A 20 -5.51 1.55 -5.81
C PHE A 20 -6.80 2.34 -6.01
N VAL A 21 -7.18 2.64 -7.26
CA VAL A 21 -8.43 3.34 -7.59
C VAL A 21 -9.65 2.52 -7.13
N ILE A 22 -9.69 1.23 -7.46
CA ILE A 22 -10.78 0.33 -7.04
C ILE A 22 -10.83 0.23 -5.52
N SER A 23 -9.68 0.10 -4.86
CA SER A 23 -9.56 0.06 -3.41
C SER A 23 -10.15 1.31 -2.76
N GLY A 24 -9.81 2.50 -3.25
CA GLY A 24 -10.36 3.77 -2.77
C GLY A 24 -11.88 3.84 -2.89
N TYR A 25 -12.43 3.41 -4.02
CA TYR A 25 -13.88 3.34 -4.23
C TYR A 25 -14.57 2.39 -3.24
N VAL A 26 -14.06 1.16 -3.10
CA VAL A 26 -14.66 0.13 -2.24
C VAL A 26 -14.61 0.54 -0.76
N ILE A 27 -13.49 1.10 -0.30
CA ILE A 27 -13.36 1.65 1.06
C ILE A 27 -14.41 2.72 1.29
N THR A 28 -14.43 3.73 0.44
CA THR A 28 -15.31 4.90 0.60
C THR A 28 -16.77 4.47 0.62
N ALA A 29 -17.18 3.61 -0.32
CA ALA A 29 -18.53 3.07 -0.37
C ALA A 29 -18.88 2.26 0.89
N SER A 30 -17.95 1.46 1.42
CA SER A 30 -18.15 0.73 2.66
C SER A 30 -18.33 1.65 3.87
N LEU A 31 -17.49 2.68 3.99
CA LEU A 31 -17.56 3.65 5.09
C LEU A 31 -18.83 4.50 5.00
N GLN A 32 -19.22 4.89 3.78
CA GLN A 32 -20.42 5.68 3.54
C GLN A 32 -21.67 4.91 3.95
N ARG A 33 -21.77 3.62 3.59
CA ARG A 33 -22.88 2.76 4.03
C ARG A 33 -22.97 2.64 5.56
N GLU A 34 -21.84 2.47 6.24
CA GLU A 34 -21.81 2.38 7.70
C GLU A 34 -22.17 3.71 8.36
N TRP A 35 -21.66 4.82 7.83
CA TRP A 35 -21.97 6.16 8.33
C TRP A 35 -23.45 6.52 8.13
N LEU A 36 -24.04 6.20 6.98
CA LEU A 36 -25.45 6.48 6.71
C LEU A 36 -26.39 5.66 7.61
N SER A 37 -26.01 4.43 7.94
CA SER A 37 -26.82 3.54 8.78
C SER A 37 -26.68 3.80 10.28
N THR A 38 -25.48 4.15 10.76
CA THR A 38 -25.19 4.23 12.20
C THR A 38 -24.69 5.60 12.68
N GLY A 39 -24.45 6.53 11.76
CA GLY A 39 -23.88 7.86 12.06
C GLY A 39 -22.43 7.85 12.54
N THR A 40 -21.79 6.67 12.62
CA THR A 40 -20.42 6.47 13.11
C THR A 40 -19.70 5.41 12.28
N ILE A 41 -18.36 5.32 12.39
CA ILE A 41 -17.55 4.28 11.73
C ILE A 41 -16.88 3.42 12.80
N ARG A 42 -17.10 2.10 12.74
CA ARG A 42 -16.45 1.15 13.66
C ARG A 42 -15.13 0.65 13.09
N PHE A 43 -14.09 1.47 13.22
CA PHE A 43 -12.74 1.19 12.72
C PHE A 43 -12.19 -0.18 13.16
N ARG A 44 -12.40 -0.56 14.42
CA ARG A 44 -12.00 -1.89 14.93
C ARG A 44 -12.57 -3.03 14.08
N LYS A 45 -13.87 -2.98 13.75
CA LYS A 45 -14.53 -4.01 12.94
C LYS A 45 -14.03 -3.97 11.50
N PHE A 46 -13.76 -2.77 10.97
CA PHE A 46 -13.22 -2.58 9.63
C PHE A 46 -11.82 -3.21 9.50
N TYR A 47 -10.88 -2.84 10.36
CA TYR A 47 -9.50 -3.35 10.31
C TYR A 47 -9.41 -4.84 10.66
N ALA A 48 -10.18 -5.32 11.63
CA ALA A 48 -10.12 -6.73 12.04
C ALA A 48 -10.56 -7.70 10.92
N ARG A 49 -11.55 -7.32 10.09
CA ARG A 49 -11.95 -8.13 8.92
C ARG A 49 -10.82 -8.22 7.90
N ARG A 50 -10.11 -7.12 7.70
CA ARG A 50 -9.03 -7.04 6.71
C ARG A 50 -7.81 -7.85 7.14
N VAL A 51 -7.36 -7.68 8.38
CA VAL A 51 -6.24 -8.45 8.95
C VAL A 51 -6.53 -9.95 8.88
N ARG A 52 -7.73 -10.40 9.28
CA ARG A 52 -8.12 -11.81 9.20
C ARG A 52 -8.16 -12.38 7.79
N ARG A 53 -8.38 -11.54 6.78
CA ARG A 53 -8.42 -11.95 5.37
C ARG A 53 -7.03 -12.01 4.74
N LEU A 54 -6.16 -11.05 5.04
CA LEU A 54 -4.90 -10.85 4.31
C LEU A 54 -3.66 -11.36 5.07
N PHE A 55 -3.63 -11.20 6.39
CA PHE A 55 -2.45 -11.53 7.19
C PHE A 55 -2.07 -13.02 7.16
N PRO A 56 -3.01 -13.99 7.20
CA PRO A 56 -2.65 -15.41 7.16
C PRO A 56 -1.94 -15.79 5.85
N ALA A 57 -2.44 -15.30 4.71
CA ALA A 57 -1.84 -15.55 3.41
C ALA A 57 -0.46 -14.88 3.30
N LEU A 58 -0.33 -13.64 3.80
CA LEU A 58 0.95 -12.94 3.83
C LEU A 58 1.98 -13.67 4.70
N ALA A 59 1.60 -14.09 5.90
CA ALA A 59 2.48 -14.80 6.82
C ALA A 59 2.95 -16.15 6.26
N LEU A 60 2.04 -16.90 5.62
CA LEU A 60 2.40 -18.15 4.96
C LEU A 60 3.35 -17.90 3.79
N LEU A 61 3.03 -16.95 2.92
CA LEU A 61 3.87 -16.59 1.77
C LEU A 61 5.28 -16.19 2.20
N THR A 62 5.40 -15.29 3.18
CA THR A 62 6.70 -14.82 3.66
C THR A 62 7.48 -15.95 4.33
N ALA A 63 6.83 -16.77 5.16
CA ALA A 63 7.48 -17.90 5.82
C ALA A 63 8.02 -18.92 4.80
N VAL A 64 7.19 -19.33 3.84
CA VAL A 64 7.60 -20.28 2.78
C VAL A 64 8.71 -19.69 1.92
N THR A 65 8.63 -18.41 1.57
CA THR A 65 9.64 -17.77 0.71
C THR A 65 10.98 -17.60 1.43
N VAL A 66 10.96 -17.26 2.72
CA VAL A 66 12.18 -17.22 3.55
C VAL A 66 12.77 -18.61 3.71
N PHE A 67 11.93 -19.64 3.91
CA PHE A 67 12.43 -21.01 3.96
C PHE A 67 13.07 -21.43 2.63
N ALA A 68 12.41 -21.14 1.50
CA ALA A 68 12.96 -21.43 0.18
C ALA A 68 14.26 -20.65 -0.10
N SER A 69 14.39 -19.41 0.39
CA SER A 69 15.62 -18.64 0.18
C SER A 69 16.83 -19.22 0.92
N ILE A 70 16.63 -19.88 2.06
CA ILE A 70 17.70 -20.61 2.77
C ILE A 70 18.27 -21.73 1.89
N LEU A 71 17.42 -22.37 1.07
CA LEU A 71 17.82 -23.51 0.24
C LEU A 71 18.35 -23.09 -1.13
N LEU A 72 17.82 -22.00 -1.69
CA LEU A 72 18.02 -21.65 -3.10
C LEU A 72 18.88 -20.40 -3.33
N GLN A 73 19.08 -19.54 -2.32
CA GLN A 73 19.84 -18.30 -2.46
C GLN A 73 21.18 -18.37 -1.72
N SER A 74 22.15 -17.58 -2.22
CA SER A 74 23.44 -17.41 -1.53
C SER A 74 23.25 -16.73 -0.16
N PRO A 75 23.94 -17.20 0.88
CA PRO A 75 23.96 -16.56 2.20
C PRO A 75 24.77 -15.26 2.21
N ASN A 76 25.38 -14.85 1.10
CA ASN A 76 26.18 -13.62 1.03
C ASN A 76 25.39 -12.49 0.35
N GLY A 77 24.21 -12.15 0.88
CA GLY A 77 23.42 -10.98 0.46
C GLY A 77 21.96 -11.28 0.10
N PRO A 78 21.68 -12.06 -0.96
CA PRO A 78 20.32 -12.29 -1.44
C PRO A 78 19.39 -12.89 -0.39
N GLN A 79 19.85 -13.87 0.36
CA GLN A 79 19.08 -14.48 1.44
C GLN A 79 18.71 -13.46 2.53
N GLN A 80 19.66 -12.63 2.97
CA GLN A 80 19.40 -11.57 3.96
C GLN A 80 18.42 -10.53 3.43
N GLN A 81 18.50 -10.22 2.13
CA GLN A 81 17.60 -9.26 1.50
C GLN A 81 16.16 -9.76 1.50
N THR A 82 15.96 -11.04 1.17
CA THR A 82 14.66 -11.71 1.26
C THR A 82 14.12 -11.67 2.69
N ALA A 83 14.95 -12.01 3.69
CA ALA A 83 14.55 -11.98 5.10
C ALA A 83 14.17 -10.57 5.59
N LYS A 84 14.96 -9.55 5.23
CA LYS A 84 14.65 -8.14 5.55
C LYS A 84 13.33 -7.71 4.93
N THR A 85 13.09 -8.09 3.67
CA THR A 85 11.87 -7.74 2.94
C THR A 85 10.65 -8.46 3.52
N ALA A 86 10.80 -9.72 3.93
CA ALA A 86 9.78 -10.48 4.63
C ALA A 86 9.41 -9.82 5.97
N PHE A 87 10.41 -9.40 6.75
CA PHE A 87 10.18 -8.68 8.00
C PHE A 87 9.46 -7.34 7.77
N GLY A 88 9.92 -6.58 6.77
CA GLY A 88 9.26 -5.35 6.33
C GLY A 88 7.81 -5.60 5.91
N ALA A 89 7.52 -6.69 5.21
CA ALA A 89 6.16 -7.04 4.78
C ALA A 89 5.21 -7.26 5.95
N ILE A 90 5.63 -8.02 6.97
CA ILE A 90 4.84 -8.22 8.20
C ILE A 90 4.57 -6.89 8.92
N GLY A 91 5.56 -6.00 8.90
CA GLY A 91 5.46 -4.64 9.44
C GLY A 91 4.76 -3.62 8.53
N ILE A 92 4.18 -4.02 7.39
CA ILE A 92 3.54 -3.10 6.43
C ILE A 92 4.53 -2.02 5.92
N ALA A 93 5.81 -2.37 5.79
CA ALA A 93 6.93 -1.48 5.49
C ALA A 93 7.89 -2.05 4.42
N ALA A 94 7.48 -3.06 3.65
CA ALA A 94 8.35 -3.66 2.64
C ALA A 94 8.80 -2.65 1.57
N ASN A 95 7.97 -1.66 1.25
CA ASN A 95 8.32 -0.58 0.31
C ASN A 95 9.55 0.22 0.79
N PHE A 96 9.62 0.55 2.08
CA PHE A 96 10.77 1.27 2.64
C PHE A 96 12.03 0.41 2.68
N VAL A 97 11.89 -0.87 3.04
CA VAL A 97 13.01 -1.82 3.06
C VAL A 97 13.58 -2.01 1.66
N ILE A 98 12.72 -2.19 0.66
CA ILE A 98 13.13 -2.36 -0.73
C ILE A 98 13.82 -1.08 -1.24
N PHE A 99 13.24 0.09 -0.95
CA PHE A 99 13.84 1.36 -1.35
C PHE A 99 15.23 1.56 -0.72
N SER A 100 15.38 1.35 0.58
CA SER A 100 16.65 1.56 1.28
C SER A 100 17.71 0.52 0.95
N SER A 101 17.31 -0.71 0.61
CA SER A 101 18.27 -1.80 0.38
C SER A 101 18.75 -1.90 -1.05
N ILE A 102 17.88 -1.63 -2.03
CA ILE A 102 18.18 -1.84 -3.44
C ILE A 102 17.83 -0.64 -4.33
N GLY A 103 17.36 0.49 -3.77
CA GLY A 103 17.03 1.69 -4.55
C GLY A 103 15.65 1.66 -5.21
N GLY A 104 14.83 0.64 -4.92
CA GLY A 104 13.45 0.54 -5.38
C GLY A 104 13.19 -0.58 -6.40
N TYR A 105 11.95 -0.61 -6.89
CA TYR A 105 11.43 -1.69 -7.74
C TYR A 105 12.13 -1.80 -9.10
N PHE A 106 12.59 -0.69 -9.67
CA PHE A 106 13.21 -0.62 -11.00
C PHE A 106 14.75 -0.68 -10.96
N SER A 107 15.32 -1.07 -9.82
CA SER A 107 16.77 -1.20 -9.68
C SER A 107 17.30 -2.47 -10.35
N SER A 108 18.54 -2.44 -10.81
CA SER A 108 19.25 -3.61 -11.36
C SER A 108 19.44 -4.74 -10.33
N PHE A 109 19.34 -4.44 -9.04
CA PHE A 109 19.45 -5.42 -7.94
C PHE A 109 18.11 -6.05 -7.56
N ALA A 110 17.00 -5.62 -8.16
CA ALA A 110 15.65 -6.05 -7.83
C ALA A 110 15.36 -7.52 -8.16
N GLU A 111 16.04 -8.08 -9.15
CA GLU A 111 15.83 -9.46 -9.63
C GLU A 111 16.17 -10.52 -8.57
N ASN A 112 17.03 -10.20 -7.60
CA ASN A 112 17.48 -11.12 -6.57
C ASN A 112 16.52 -11.24 -5.37
N ASN A 113 15.45 -10.44 -5.33
CA ASN A 113 14.49 -10.44 -4.23
C ASN A 113 13.15 -11.06 -4.65
N PRO A 114 12.83 -12.32 -4.27
CA PRO A 114 11.59 -12.98 -4.65
C PRO A 114 10.35 -12.28 -4.07
N LEU A 115 10.51 -11.49 -3.00
CA LEU A 115 9.44 -10.74 -2.34
C LEU A 115 9.31 -9.30 -2.86
N LEU A 116 10.00 -8.95 -3.96
CA LEU A 116 9.99 -7.59 -4.51
C LEU A 116 8.57 -7.03 -4.65
N HIS A 117 7.66 -7.81 -5.22
CA HIS A 117 6.26 -7.45 -5.46
C HIS A 117 5.44 -7.06 -4.21
N ILE A 118 5.90 -7.36 -3.00
CA ILE A 118 5.18 -7.02 -1.75
C ILE A 118 5.28 -5.53 -1.41
N TRP A 119 6.13 -4.76 -2.10
CA TRP A 119 6.20 -3.31 -1.94
C TRP A 119 4.82 -2.65 -2.09
N SER A 120 4.06 -3.02 -3.13
CA SER A 120 2.77 -2.40 -3.43
C SER A 120 1.70 -2.83 -2.43
N LEU A 121 1.77 -4.06 -1.92
CA LEU A 121 0.89 -4.55 -0.86
C LEU A 121 1.12 -3.77 0.46
N SER A 122 2.38 -3.44 0.79
CA SER A 122 2.65 -2.61 1.98
C SER A 122 2.10 -1.20 1.82
N VAL A 123 2.29 -0.58 0.65
CA VAL A 123 1.70 0.75 0.36
C VAL A 123 0.17 0.68 0.39
N GLU A 124 -0.41 -0.40 -0.12
CA GLU A 124 -1.84 -0.66 -0.04
C GLU A 124 -2.30 -0.69 1.42
N GLU A 125 -1.73 -1.53 2.27
CA GLU A 125 -2.12 -1.59 3.69
C GLU A 125 -1.94 -0.24 4.42
N GLN A 126 -0.89 0.53 4.11
CA GLN A 126 -0.73 1.91 4.62
C GLN A 126 -1.89 2.81 4.18
N PHE A 127 -2.27 2.76 2.90
CA PHE A 127 -3.43 3.48 2.39
C PHE A 127 -4.71 3.05 3.11
N PHE A 128 -4.91 1.76 3.34
CA PHE A 128 -6.07 1.27 4.09
C PHE A 128 -6.10 1.70 5.55
N LEU A 129 -4.96 1.99 6.18
CA LEU A 129 -4.91 2.51 7.55
C LEU A 129 -5.21 4.02 7.60
N VAL A 130 -4.67 4.79 6.66
CA VAL A 130 -4.74 6.26 6.70
C VAL A 130 -6.03 6.78 6.06
N PHE A 131 -6.41 6.25 4.90
CA PHE A 131 -7.49 6.80 4.09
C PHE A 131 -8.88 6.76 4.75
N PRO A 132 -9.30 5.66 5.42
CA PRO A 132 -10.57 5.64 6.15
C PRO A 132 -10.65 6.70 7.26
N VAL A 133 -9.54 6.93 7.95
CA VAL A 133 -9.45 7.91 9.03
C VAL A 133 -9.57 9.32 8.46
N ALA A 134 -8.86 9.62 7.37
CA ALA A 134 -8.91 10.91 6.69
C ALA A 134 -10.35 11.25 6.23
N ILE A 135 -11.05 10.29 5.61
CA ILE A 135 -12.45 10.47 5.20
C ILE A 135 -13.35 10.71 6.41
N ALA A 136 -13.22 9.91 7.47
CA ALA A 136 -14.06 10.04 8.65
C ALA A 136 -13.88 11.40 9.35
N ILE A 137 -12.64 11.90 9.42
CA ILE A 137 -12.34 13.25 9.92
C ILE A 137 -13.03 14.29 9.02
N GLY A 138 -12.87 14.17 7.70
CA GLY A 138 -13.52 15.06 6.73
C GLY A 138 -15.04 15.12 6.91
N TRP A 139 -15.72 13.97 7.00
CA TRP A 139 -17.17 13.92 7.23
C TRP A 139 -17.59 14.46 8.59
N THR A 140 -16.81 14.21 9.64
CA THR A 140 -17.11 14.72 10.97
C THR A 140 -16.98 16.25 11.02
N LEU A 141 -15.94 16.80 10.40
CA LEU A 141 -15.74 18.25 10.28
C LEU A 141 -16.83 18.90 9.42
N ALA A 142 -17.22 18.26 8.31
CA ALA A 142 -18.31 18.72 7.46
C ALA A 142 -19.62 18.84 8.24
N ARG A 143 -19.96 17.79 9.01
CA ARG A 143 -21.15 17.77 9.87
C ARG A 143 -21.12 18.89 10.92
N ARG A 144 -19.96 19.16 11.52
CA ARG A 144 -19.80 20.22 12.53
C ARG A 144 -19.90 21.63 11.95
N ARG A 145 -19.43 21.83 10.71
CA ARG A 145 -19.42 23.14 10.03
C ARG A 145 -20.65 23.39 9.15
N GLY A 146 -21.59 22.45 9.07
CA GLY A 146 -22.75 22.54 8.18
C GLY A 146 -22.41 22.51 6.69
N THR A 147 -21.23 22.01 6.31
CA THR A 147 -20.79 21.95 4.91
C THR A 147 -21.10 20.59 4.27
N SER A 148 -21.15 20.55 2.94
CA SER A 148 -21.41 19.30 2.21
C SER A 148 -20.26 18.29 2.38
N LYS A 149 -20.62 17.01 2.51
CA LYS A 149 -19.66 15.89 2.61
C LYS A 149 -18.76 15.78 1.37
N SER A 150 -19.28 16.13 0.19
CA SER A 150 -18.50 16.12 -1.05
C SER A 150 -17.41 17.20 -1.02
N VAL A 151 -17.73 18.39 -0.51
CA VAL A 151 -16.75 19.47 -0.35
C VAL A 151 -15.65 19.08 0.62
N ALA A 152 -16.00 18.46 1.76
CA ALA A 152 -14.99 17.99 2.71
C ALA A 152 -14.12 16.86 2.14
N ALA A 153 -14.68 15.95 1.34
CA ALA A 153 -13.92 14.91 0.65
C ALA A 153 -12.92 15.52 -0.36
N TRP A 154 -13.33 16.54 -1.13
CA TRP A 154 -12.44 17.25 -2.04
C TRP A 154 -11.34 18.04 -1.33
N ILE A 155 -11.63 18.63 -0.17
CA ILE A 155 -10.61 19.31 0.65
C ILE A 155 -9.57 18.29 1.15
N VAL A 156 -10.01 17.14 1.65
CA VAL A 156 -9.09 16.07 2.09
C VAL A 156 -8.27 15.54 0.91
N ALA A 157 -8.92 15.28 -0.23
CA ALA A 157 -8.25 14.81 -1.44
C ALA A 157 -7.23 15.83 -1.96
N GLY A 158 -7.59 17.11 -2.04
CA GLY A 158 -6.70 18.19 -2.44
C GLY A 158 -5.54 18.39 -1.46
N GLY A 159 -5.81 18.31 -0.16
CA GLY A 159 -4.79 18.41 0.89
C GLY A 159 -3.76 17.28 0.87
N ILE A 160 -4.09 16.13 0.25
CA ILE A 160 -3.15 15.01 0.07
C ILE A 160 -2.49 15.07 -1.32
N ALA A 161 -3.28 15.28 -2.38
CA ALA A 161 -2.82 15.24 -3.76
C ALA A 161 -1.87 16.39 -4.08
N ILE A 162 -2.16 17.61 -3.62
CA ILE A 162 -1.34 18.79 -3.96
C ILE A 162 0.08 18.64 -3.38
N PRO A 163 0.27 18.37 -2.07
CA PRO A 163 1.61 18.15 -1.54
C PRO A 163 2.32 16.96 -2.19
N SER A 164 1.60 15.87 -2.48
CA SER A 164 2.17 14.71 -3.16
C SER A 164 2.70 15.05 -4.55
N ILE A 165 1.93 15.83 -5.33
CA ILE A 165 2.35 16.28 -6.67
C ILE A 165 3.56 17.21 -6.55
N LEU A 166 3.52 18.18 -5.64
CA LEU A 166 4.63 19.11 -5.43
C LEU A 166 5.92 18.38 -5.02
N LEU A 167 5.83 17.42 -4.09
CA LEU A 167 6.97 16.59 -3.69
C LEU A 167 7.48 15.73 -4.85
N SER A 168 6.59 15.11 -5.62
CA SER A 168 6.97 14.30 -6.78
C SER A 168 7.68 15.14 -7.84
N VAL A 169 7.19 16.36 -8.09
CA VAL A 169 7.79 17.30 -9.03
C VAL A 169 9.16 17.75 -8.50
N ALA A 170 9.23 18.16 -7.24
CA ALA A 170 10.48 18.62 -6.63
C ALA A 170 11.57 17.54 -6.63
N ALA A 171 11.22 16.30 -6.29
CA ALA A 171 12.12 15.15 -6.36
C ALA A 171 12.56 14.85 -7.81
N SER A 172 11.65 14.99 -8.80
CA SER A 172 11.98 14.79 -10.22
C SER A 172 12.98 15.82 -10.75
N TYR A 173 12.97 17.04 -10.18
CA TYR A 173 13.92 18.11 -10.51
C TYR A 173 15.15 18.13 -9.58
N GLY A 174 15.28 17.18 -8.65
CA GLY A 174 16.42 17.11 -7.72
C GLY A 174 16.49 18.26 -6.70
N LEU A 175 15.35 18.90 -6.41
CA LEU A 175 15.27 19.99 -5.44
C LEU A 175 15.27 19.50 -3.98
N ILE A 176 15.05 18.19 -3.79
CA ILE A 176 15.06 17.42 -2.54
C ILE A 176 15.43 15.97 -2.89
#